data_AF-A0A1U7GI79-F1
#
_entry.id   AF-A0A1U7GI79-F1
#
_cell.length_a   1.000
_cell.length_b   1.000
_cell.length_c   1.000
_cell.angle_alpha   90.00
_cell.angle_beta   90.00
_cell.angle_gamma   90.00
#
_symmetry.space_group_name_H-M   'P 1'
#
loop_
_entity.id
_entity.type
_entity.pdbx_description
1 polymer ?
#
loop_
_entity_poly.entity_id
_entity_poly.type
_entity_poly.pdbx_seq_one_letter_code
_entity_poly.pdbx_strand_id
1 'polypeptide(L)'
;MPPDGPPRRVDARVKLIAAVGFVVAVVVAPPGSWRYLAGLGIALAAVVVASKTPPIKLLARWLAFAPALGFLAVLTAGRVAESSALPWRIAALDLVARNSLAFVAMMTMAHATPWTDLLAAMRRLGMPAALASTLAFMYRYLFVLRDELGRMTTARRARTFGRGPGFGSLASLIGALLGRALDREERVFAAMTARGWDGTLRTLDD
;
A
#
# COMPACT_ATOMS: atom_id res chain seq x y z
N MET A 1 18.71 -7.50 2.04
CA MET A 1 18.73 -7.45 3.52
C MET A 1 18.09 -6.14 3.93
N PRO A 2 16.90 -6.10 4.55
CA PRO A 2 16.32 -4.84 4.97
C PRO A 2 17.12 -4.32 6.18
N PRO A 3 17.44 -3.02 6.26
CA PRO A 3 18.24 -2.46 7.34
C PRO A 3 17.51 -2.53 8.68
N ASP A 4 18.20 -3.02 9.71
CA ASP A 4 17.71 -3.16 11.08
C ASP A 4 17.67 -1.79 11.78
N GLY A 5 16.50 -1.13 11.73
CA GLY A 5 16.26 0.15 12.38
C GLY A 5 15.49 0.01 13.70
N PRO A 6 15.67 0.95 14.67
CA PRO A 6 14.92 1.01 15.93
C PRO A 6 13.38 0.95 15.77
N PRO A 7 12.74 1.54 14.73
CA PRO A 7 11.29 1.44 14.59
C PRO A 7 10.80 0.02 14.31
N ARG A 8 11.63 -0.93 13.87
CA ARG A 8 11.17 -2.31 13.64
C ARG A 8 10.76 -3.04 14.93
N ARG A 9 11.30 -2.63 16.08
CA ARG A 9 11.01 -3.22 17.40
C ARG A 9 9.64 -2.85 17.97
N VAL A 10 9.00 -1.81 17.42
CA VAL A 10 7.67 -1.39 17.85
C VAL A 10 6.61 -2.23 17.14
N ASP A 11 5.64 -2.74 17.90
CA ASP A 11 4.50 -3.51 17.40
C ASP A 11 3.84 -2.84 16.19
N ALA A 12 3.59 -3.62 15.14
CA ALA A 12 2.95 -3.14 13.91
C ALA A 12 1.58 -2.49 14.15
N ARG A 13 0.91 -2.89 15.24
CA ARG A 13 -0.36 -2.32 15.72
C ARG A 13 -0.23 -0.85 16.07
N VAL A 14 0.78 -0.49 16.87
CA VAL A 14 1.00 0.89 17.30
C VAL A 14 1.33 1.76 16.09
N LYS A 15 2.11 1.23 15.13
CA LYS A 15 2.40 1.95 13.88
C LYS A 15 1.17 2.18 13.03
N LEU A 16 0.30 1.17 12.89
CA LEU A 16 -0.94 1.29 12.12
C LEU A 16 -1.89 2.30 12.79
N ILE A 17 -2.10 2.19 14.09
CA ILE A 17 -2.95 3.12 14.85
C ILE A 17 -2.37 4.54 14.80
N ALA A 18 -1.05 4.69 14.94
CA ALA A 18 -0.39 5.99 14.85
C ALA A 18 -0.49 6.59 13.44
N ALA A 19 -0.32 5.80 12.39
CA ALA A 19 -0.46 6.27 11.01
C ALA A 19 -1.90 6.70 10.70
N VAL A 20 -2.88 5.88 11.06
CA VAL A 20 -4.30 6.21 10.89
C VAL A 20 -4.67 7.44 11.73
N GLY A 21 -4.27 7.48 12.99
CA GLY A 21 -4.48 8.62 13.88
C GLY A 21 -3.83 9.89 13.37
N PHE A 22 -2.62 9.81 12.78
CA PHE A 22 -1.95 10.93 12.15
C PHE A 22 -2.73 11.44 10.93
N VAL A 23 -3.20 10.54 10.06
CA VAL A 23 -4.03 10.92 8.90
C VAL A 23 -5.32 11.60 9.37
N VAL A 24 -6.00 11.05 10.38
CA VAL A 24 -7.19 11.67 10.97
C VAL A 24 -6.88 13.06 11.53
N ALA A 25 -5.77 13.23 12.26
CA ALA A 25 -5.35 14.52 12.78
C ALA A 25 -5.10 15.55 11.67
N VAL A 26 -4.46 15.13 10.57
CA VAL A 26 -4.23 15.98 9.38
C VAL A 26 -5.55 16.36 8.70
N VAL A 27 -6.53 15.45 8.64
CA VAL A 27 -7.83 15.69 7.99
C VAL A 27 -8.73 16.58 8.84
N VAL A 28 -8.79 16.37 10.15
CA VAL A 28 -9.66 17.11 11.09
C VAL A 28 -9.16 18.53 11.33
N ALA A 29 -7.89 18.84 11.02
CA ALA A 29 -7.33 20.17 11.23
C ALA A 29 -8.20 21.28 10.58
N PRO A 30 -8.54 22.36 11.29
CA PRO A 30 -9.31 23.46 10.72
C PRO A 30 -8.62 24.05 9.46
N PRO A 31 -9.37 24.40 8.41
CA PRO A 31 -8.79 25.02 7.22
C PRO A 31 -8.13 26.36 7.61
N GLY A 32 -6.84 26.51 7.28
CA GLY A 32 -6.06 27.72 7.58
C GLY A 32 -5.11 27.65 8.79
N SER A 33 -5.11 26.57 9.58
CA SER A 33 -4.17 26.40 10.71
C SER A 33 -2.78 25.91 10.25
N TRP A 34 -2.06 26.73 9.46
CA TRP A 34 -0.76 26.35 8.87
C TRP A 34 0.28 25.93 9.92
N ARG A 35 0.24 26.51 11.13
CA ARG A 35 1.12 26.16 12.26
C ARG A 35 0.89 24.74 12.79
N TYR A 36 -0.37 24.28 12.81
CA TYR A 36 -0.71 22.92 13.24
C TYR A 36 -0.21 21.88 12.24
N LEU A 37 -0.39 22.15 10.94
CA LEU A 37 0.16 21.32 9.87
C LEU A 37 1.69 21.30 9.86
N ALA A 38 2.33 22.44 10.13
CA ALA A 38 3.78 22.51 10.27
C ALA A 38 4.29 21.66 11.46
N GLY A 39 3.60 21.71 12.60
CA GLY A 39 3.91 20.85 13.76
C GLY A 39 3.81 19.36 13.44
N LEU A 40 2.73 18.95 12.77
CA LEU A 40 2.55 17.56 12.30
C LEU A 40 3.62 17.16 11.26
N GLY A 41 4.00 18.09 10.38
CA GLY A 41 5.09 17.88 9.43
C GLY A 41 6.45 17.65 10.09
N ILE A 42 6.78 18.40 11.14
CA ILE A 42 8.01 18.22 11.92
C ILE A 42 8.00 16.88 12.64
N ALA A 43 6.88 16.51 13.28
CA ALA A 43 6.73 15.22 13.93
C ALA A 43 6.92 14.06 12.93
N LEU A 44 6.32 14.17 11.74
CA LEU A 44 6.48 13.19 10.68
C LEU A 44 7.93 13.12 10.16
N ALA A 45 8.58 14.27 9.99
CA ALA A 45 9.98 14.34 9.57
C ALA A 45 10.90 13.63 10.58
N ALA A 46 10.66 13.80 11.89
CA ALA A 46 11.40 13.08 12.93
C ALA A 46 11.22 11.55 12.80
N VAL A 47 10.00 11.07 12.52
CA VAL A 47 9.72 9.65 12.30
C VAL A 47 10.39 9.12 11.02
N VAL A 48 10.40 9.91 9.94
CA VAL A 48 11.07 9.57 8.67
C VAL A 48 12.57 9.40 8.88
N VAL A 49 13.19 10.35 9.60
CA VAL A 49 14.63 10.30 9.93
C VAL A 49 14.94 9.09 10.81
N ALA A 50 14.12 8.84 11.83
CA ALA A 50 14.26 7.66 12.70
C ALA A 50 14.09 6.33 11.94
N SER A 51 13.29 6.32 10.87
CA SER A 51 13.04 5.15 10.03
C SER A 51 14.14 4.84 9.01
N LYS A 52 15.17 5.69 8.90
CA LYS A 52 16.29 5.54 7.93
C LYS A 52 15.84 5.28 6.49
N THR A 53 14.62 5.67 6.13
CA THR A 53 14.10 5.50 4.78
C THR A 53 14.85 6.44 3.84
N PRO A 54 15.39 5.96 2.70
CA PRO A 54 16.15 6.81 1.79
C PRO A 54 15.25 7.93 1.27
N PRO A 55 15.54 9.21 1.60
CA PRO A 55 14.64 10.34 1.31
C PRO A 55 14.43 10.54 -0.19
N ILE A 56 15.42 10.16 -1.00
CA ILE A 56 15.36 10.20 -2.47
C ILE A 56 14.24 9.31 -3.01
N LYS A 57 14.00 8.12 -2.44
CA LYS A 57 12.90 7.24 -2.88
C LYS A 57 11.53 7.79 -2.49
N LEU A 58 11.44 8.45 -1.33
CA LEU A 58 10.22 9.13 -0.88
C LEU A 58 9.90 10.31 -1.81
N LEU A 59 10.90 11.15 -2.09
CA LEU A 59 10.76 12.31 -2.97
C LEU A 59 10.36 11.90 -4.39
N ALA A 60 11.01 10.88 -4.97
CA ALA A 60 10.69 10.41 -6.31
C ALA A 60 9.24 9.90 -6.42
N ARG A 61 8.74 9.16 -5.41
CA ARG A 61 7.34 8.69 -5.41
C ARG A 61 6.35 9.81 -5.14
N TRP A 62 6.69 10.76 -4.25
CA TRP A 62 5.86 11.93 -4.03
C TRP A 62 5.76 12.79 -5.29
N LEU A 63 6.88 13.00 -6.00
CA LEU A 63 6.90 13.73 -7.26
C LEU A 63 6.08 13.04 -8.36
N ALA A 64 6.09 11.70 -8.41
CA ALA A 64 5.22 10.95 -9.32
C ALA A 64 3.72 11.10 -8.97
N PHE A 65 3.39 11.34 -7.69
CA PHE A 65 2.03 11.54 -7.22
C PHE A 65 1.57 13.01 -7.28
N ALA A 66 2.51 13.95 -7.30
CA ALA A 66 2.24 15.39 -7.29
C ALA A 66 1.33 15.88 -8.45
N PRO A 67 1.43 15.38 -9.70
CA PRO A 67 0.52 15.79 -10.77
C PRO A 67 -0.94 15.41 -10.48
N ALA A 68 -1.17 14.20 -9.94
CA ALA A 68 -2.50 13.74 -9.57
C ALA A 68 -3.08 14.58 -8.42
N LEU A 69 -2.25 14.94 -7.44
CA LEU A 69 -2.64 15.85 -6.36
C LEU A 69 -2.95 17.25 -6.85
N GLY A 70 -2.12 17.79 -7.76
CA GLY A 70 -2.36 19.11 -8.35
C GLY A 70 -3.67 19.15 -9.14
N PHE A 71 -3.94 18.11 -9.92
CA PHE A 71 -5.21 17.97 -10.65
C PHE A 71 -6.41 17.90 -9.70
N LEU A 72 -6.34 17.06 -8.66
CA LEU A 72 -7.39 16.97 -7.66
C LEU A 72 -7.61 18.32 -6.94
N ALA A 73 -6.52 19.02 -6.60
CA ALA A 73 -6.59 20.29 -5.92
C ALA A 73 -7.25 21.36 -6.79
N VAL A 74 -6.95 21.42 -8.10
CA VAL A 74 -7.62 22.35 -9.02
C VAL A 74 -9.12 22.09 -9.11
N LEU A 75 -9.53 20.82 -9.19
CA LEU A 75 -10.96 20.46 -9.30
C LEU A 75 -11.76 20.73 -8.02
N THR A 76 -11.12 20.61 -6.85
CA THR A 76 -11.82 20.65 -5.55
C THR A 76 -11.62 21.98 -4.82
N ALA A 77 -10.59 22.76 -5.14
CA ALA A 77 -10.29 24.02 -4.48
C ALA A 77 -11.44 25.03 -4.56
N GLY A 78 -12.24 25.02 -5.64
CA GLY A 78 -13.43 25.88 -5.74
C GLY A 78 -14.47 25.58 -4.66
N ARG A 79 -14.85 24.30 -4.51
CA ARG A 79 -15.82 23.87 -3.47
C ARG A 79 -15.29 24.01 -2.05
N VAL A 80 -13.99 23.77 -1.87
CA VAL A 80 -13.33 23.96 -0.56
C VAL A 80 -13.22 25.45 -0.23
N ALA A 81 -12.94 26.31 -1.20
CA ALA A 81 -12.89 27.76 -0.99
C ALA A 81 -14.26 28.32 -0.55
N GLU A 82 -15.34 27.88 -1.21
CA GLU A 82 -16.71 28.27 -0.88
C GLU A 82 -17.11 27.83 0.54
N SER A 83 -16.76 26.60 0.94
CA SER A 83 -17.09 26.07 2.28
C SER A 83 -16.19 26.58 3.40
N SER A 84 -14.96 26.98 3.08
CA SER A 84 -13.96 27.41 4.08
C SER A 84 -13.83 28.92 4.22
N ALA A 85 -14.54 29.71 3.40
CA ALA A 85 -14.37 31.16 3.25
C ALA A 85 -12.91 31.60 2.98
N LEU A 86 -12.09 30.70 2.40
CA LEU A 86 -10.68 30.94 2.10
C LEU A 86 -10.48 31.27 0.62
N PRO A 87 -9.47 32.09 0.27
CA PRO A 87 -9.06 32.26 -1.12
C PRO A 87 -8.73 30.91 -1.76
N TRP A 88 -9.17 30.70 -3.01
CA TRP A 88 -8.97 29.44 -3.74
C TRP A 88 -7.52 28.95 -3.75
N ARG A 89 -6.54 29.87 -3.80
CA ARG A 89 -5.10 29.57 -3.75
C ARG A 89 -4.68 28.94 -2.42
N ILE A 90 -5.21 29.45 -1.31
CA ILE A 90 -4.88 28.97 0.04
C ILE A 90 -5.56 27.61 0.27
N ALA A 91 -6.81 27.46 -0.16
CA ALA A 91 -7.52 26.17 -0.13
C ALA A 91 -6.78 25.08 -0.95
N ALA A 92 -6.30 25.43 -2.14
CA ALA A 92 -5.52 24.51 -2.97
C ALA A 92 -4.19 24.11 -2.30
N LEU A 93 -3.45 25.06 -1.74
CA LEU A 93 -2.19 24.81 -1.04
C LEU A 93 -2.39 23.94 0.21
N ASP A 94 -3.42 24.22 1.00
CA ASP A 94 -3.77 23.45 2.19
C ASP A 94 -4.09 21.99 1.84
N LEU A 95 -4.88 21.78 0.78
CA LEU A 95 -5.24 20.45 0.31
C LEU A 95 -4.02 19.68 -0.20
N VAL A 96 -3.13 20.33 -0.96
CA VAL A 96 -1.87 19.70 -1.41
C VAL A 96 -0.98 19.33 -0.23
N ALA A 97 -0.85 20.22 0.77
CA ALA A 97 -0.04 19.98 1.95
C ALA A 97 -0.56 18.80 2.79
N ARG A 98 -1.87 18.75 3.07
CA ARG A 98 -2.51 17.66 3.81
C ARG A 98 -2.35 16.31 3.13
N ASN A 99 -2.66 16.26 1.84
CA ASN A 99 -2.52 15.03 1.06
C ASN A 99 -1.06 14.57 1.00
N SER A 100 -0.12 15.51 0.87
CA SER A 100 1.31 15.21 0.89
C SER A 100 1.75 14.62 2.23
N LEU A 101 1.32 15.21 3.34
CA LEU A 101 1.61 14.71 4.70
C LEU A 101 1.03 13.31 4.92
N ALA A 102 -0.23 13.10 4.56
CA ALA A 102 -0.89 11.80 4.68
C ALA A 102 -0.20 10.74 3.81
N PHE A 103 0.15 11.08 2.57
CA PHE A 103 0.84 10.19 1.65
C PHE A 103 2.23 9.79 2.16
N VAL A 104 3.01 10.76 2.64
CA VAL A 104 4.34 10.50 3.19
C VAL A 104 4.25 9.65 4.46
N ALA A 105 3.30 9.92 5.36
CA ALA A 105 3.08 9.12 6.56
C ALA A 105 2.68 7.67 6.25
N MET A 106 1.79 7.46 5.29
CA MET A 106 1.40 6.10 4.90
C MET A 106 2.56 5.37 4.21
N MET A 107 3.33 6.07 3.37
CA MET A 107 4.47 5.48 2.69
C MET A 107 5.60 5.10 3.66
N THR A 108 5.89 5.93 4.67
CA THR A 108 6.90 5.60 5.68
C THR A 108 6.48 4.38 6.50
N MET A 109 5.21 4.31 6.92
CA MET A 109 4.66 3.14 7.60
C MET A 109 4.77 1.87 6.75
N ALA A 110 4.41 1.96 5.46
CA ALA A 110 4.47 0.84 4.52
C ALA A 110 5.90 0.34 4.27
N HIS A 111 6.92 1.21 4.36
CA HIS A 111 8.33 0.82 4.29
C HIS A 111 8.83 0.21 5.61
N ALA A 112 8.34 0.70 6.75
CA ALA A 112 8.80 0.26 8.07
C ALA A 112 8.17 -1.04 8.56
N THR A 113 7.06 -1.49 7.93
CA THR A 113 6.24 -2.62 8.42
C THR A 113 6.15 -3.73 7.36
N PRO A 114 6.65 -4.94 7.65
CA PRO A 114 6.42 -6.11 6.81
C PRO A 114 4.92 -6.43 6.64
N TRP A 115 4.56 -7.02 5.49
CA TRP A 115 3.16 -7.36 5.20
C TRP A 115 2.57 -8.37 6.19
N THR A 116 3.36 -9.35 6.63
CA THR A 116 2.96 -10.34 7.64
C THR A 116 2.55 -9.68 8.96
N ASP A 117 3.36 -8.72 9.40
CA ASP A 117 3.15 -8.03 10.68
C ASP A 117 1.93 -7.09 10.60
N LEU A 118 1.72 -6.48 9.42
CA LEU A 118 0.52 -5.69 9.14
C LEU A 118 -0.74 -6.55 9.17
N LEU A 119 -0.74 -7.72 8.54
CA LEU A 119 -1.87 -8.66 8.58
C LEU A 119 -2.15 -9.14 10.01
N ALA A 120 -1.11 -9.47 10.78
CA ALA A 120 -1.26 -9.85 12.18
C ALA A 120 -1.86 -8.70 13.01
N ALA A 121 -1.40 -7.46 12.78
CA ALA A 121 -1.97 -6.28 13.43
C ALA A 121 -3.46 -6.11 13.09
N MET A 122 -3.84 -6.21 11.81
CA MET A 122 -5.23 -6.12 11.36
C MET A 122 -6.13 -7.21 11.94
N ARG A 123 -5.65 -8.46 11.96
CA ARG A 123 -6.39 -9.59 12.56
C ARG A 123 -6.68 -9.33 14.03
N ARG A 124 -5.68 -8.87 14.78
CA ARG A 124 -5.87 -8.55 16.20
C ARG A 124 -6.57 -7.21 16.47
N LEU A 125 -6.95 -6.45 15.42
CA LEU A 125 -7.79 -5.24 15.47
C LEU A 125 -9.27 -5.56 15.19
N GLY A 126 -9.62 -6.84 15.03
CA GLY A 126 -11.01 -7.31 14.83
C GLY A 126 -11.34 -7.73 13.41
N MET A 127 -10.34 -7.85 12.52
CA MET A 127 -10.58 -8.35 11.16
C MET A 127 -11.00 -9.84 11.19
N PRO A 128 -12.10 -10.22 10.50
CA PRO A 128 -12.57 -11.60 10.42
C PRO A 128 -11.49 -12.56 9.89
N ALA A 129 -11.40 -13.76 10.48
CA ALA A 129 -10.39 -14.75 10.13
C ALA A 129 -10.41 -15.14 8.65
N ALA A 130 -11.59 -15.23 8.03
CA ALA A 130 -11.75 -15.50 6.62
C ALA A 130 -11.02 -14.46 5.75
N LEU A 131 -11.26 -13.17 5.98
CA LEU A 131 -10.61 -12.09 5.24
C LEU A 131 -9.08 -12.08 5.47
N ALA A 132 -8.64 -12.32 6.71
CA ALA A 132 -7.21 -12.38 7.02
C ALA A 132 -6.52 -13.53 6.27
N SER A 133 -7.17 -14.69 6.21
CA SER A 133 -6.69 -15.85 5.46
C SER A 133 -6.63 -15.56 3.95
N THR A 134 -7.66 -14.92 3.38
CA THR A 134 -7.69 -14.52 1.97
C THR A 134 -6.54 -13.58 1.63
N LEU A 135 -6.28 -12.54 2.43
CA LEU A 135 -5.17 -11.62 2.18
C LEU A 135 -3.80 -12.30 2.30
N ALA A 136 -3.64 -13.22 3.26
CA ALA A 136 -2.41 -13.99 3.42
C ALA A 136 -2.16 -14.87 2.17
N PHE A 137 -3.18 -15.55 1.65
CA PHE A 137 -3.08 -16.32 0.41
C PHE A 137 -2.80 -15.44 -0.79
N MET A 138 -3.49 -14.30 -0.94
CA MET A 138 -3.24 -13.34 -2.02
C MET A 138 -1.77 -12.90 -2.06
N TYR A 139 -1.21 -12.52 -0.91
CA TYR A 139 0.19 -12.10 -0.83
C TYR A 139 1.14 -13.23 -1.20
N ARG A 140 0.93 -14.43 -0.66
CA ARG A 140 1.75 -15.61 -1.00
C ARG A 140 1.66 -15.95 -2.49
N TYR A 141 0.47 -15.91 -3.07
CA TYR A 141 0.24 -16.27 -4.47
C TYR A 141 0.71 -15.19 -5.44
N LEU A 142 0.78 -13.92 -5.03
CA LEU A 142 1.35 -12.86 -5.86
C LEU A 142 2.76 -13.20 -6.34
N PHE A 143 3.62 -13.74 -5.46
CA PHE A 143 4.98 -14.16 -5.83
C PHE A 143 4.98 -15.37 -6.75
N VAL A 144 4.14 -16.38 -6.44
CA VAL A 144 4.03 -17.59 -7.27
C VAL A 144 3.55 -17.25 -8.69
N LEU A 145 2.51 -16.44 -8.80
CA LEU A 145 1.96 -16.02 -10.10
C LEU A 145 2.92 -15.11 -10.85
N ARG A 146 3.67 -14.24 -10.15
CA ARG A 146 4.72 -13.43 -10.75
C ARG A 146 5.82 -14.29 -11.38
N ASP A 147 6.27 -15.33 -10.68
CA ASP A 147 7.30 -16.23 -11.19
C ASP A 147 6.80 -17.06 -12.38
N GLU A 148 5.55 -17.53 -12.29
CA GLU A 148 4.88 -18.24 -13.38
C GLU A 148 4.75 -17.35 -14.63
N LEU A 149 4.27 -16.12 -14.44
CA LEU A 149 4.18 -15.10 -15.48
C LEU A 149 5.56 -14.78 -16.07
N GLY A 150 6.61 -14.69 -15.25
CA GLY A 150 7.99 -14.51 -15.69
C GLY A 150 8.47 -15.64 -16.61
N ARG A 151 8.16 -16.90 -16.25
CA ARG A 151 8.49 -18.07 -17.09
C ARG A 151 7.69 -18.06 -18.40
N MET A 152 6.40 -17.78 -18.35
CA MET A 152 5.54 -17.68 -19.55
C MET A 152 6.00 -16.58 -20.51
N THR A 153 6.30 -15.39 -19.98
CA THR A 153 6.76 -14.26 -20.79
C THR A 153 8.12 -14.53 -21.44
N THR A 154 9.01 -15.22 -20.74
CA THR A 154 10.31 -15.65 -21.28
C THR A 154 10.13 -16.67 -22.41
N ALA A 155 9.32 -17.71 -22.19
CA ALA A 155 9.01 -18.70 -23.22
C ALA A 155 8.34 -18.08 -24.47
N ARG A 156 7.45 -17.11 -24.26
CA ARG A 156 6.85 -16.33 -25.35
C ARG A 156 7.92 -15.58 -26.15
N ARG A 157 8.78 -14.81 -25.48
CA ARG A 157 9.83 -14.02 -26.13
C ARG A 157 10.75 -14.88 -26.99
N ALA A 158 11.06 -16.10 -26.53
CA ALA A 158 11.84 -17.06 -27.30
C ALA A 158 11.13 -17.49 -28.60
N ARG A 159 9.82 -17.77 -28.56
CA ARG A 159 9.03 -18.16 -29.75
C ARG A 159 8.80 -17.02 -30.73
N THR A 160 8.72 -15.78 -30.24
CA THR A 160 8.44 -14.60 -31.07
C THR A 160 9.69 -13.84 -31.49
N PHE A 161 10.89 -14.38 -31.24
CA PHE A 161 12.18 -13.74 -31.51
C PHE A 161 12.23 -12.29 -31.00
N GLY A 162 11.72 -12.05 -29.79
CA GLY A 162 11.72 -10.72 -29.18
C GLY A 162 10.65 -9.74 -29.68
N ARG A 163 9.77 -10.12 -30.63
CA ARG A 163 8.65 -9.24 -31.04
C ARG A 163 7.73 -8.89 -29.86
N GLY A 164 7.37 -7.60 -29.80
CA GLY A 164 6.49 -7.03 -28.80
C GLY A 164 5.13 -7.75 -28.75
N PRO A 165 4.47 -7.80 -27.58
CA PRO A 165 3.17 -8.43 -27.47
C PRO A 165 2.06 -7.57 -28.05
N GLY A 166 1.36 -8.11 -29.06
CA GLY A 166 0.05 -7.63 -29.44
C GLY A 166 -1.01 -7.99 -28.38
N PHE A 167 -2.14 -7.26 -28.39
CA PHE A 167 -3.21 -7.42 -27.42
C PHE A 167 -3.71 -8.87 -27.28
N GLY A 168 -3.96 -9.56 -28.40
CA GLY A 168 -4.41 -10.96 -28.37
C GLY A 168 -3.39 -11.89 -27.70
N SER A 169 -2.10 -11.65 -27.87
CA SER A 169 -1.05 -12.45 -27.24
C SER A 169 -0.95 -12.20 -25.73
N LEU A 170 -1.19 -10.96 -25.27
CA LEU A 170 -1.32 -10.66 -23.84
C LEU A 170 -2.55 -11.35 -23.25
N ALA A 171 -3.69 -11.29 -23.94
CA ALA A 171 -4.92 -11.92 -23.49
C ALA A 171 -4.75 -13.44 -23.34
N SER A 172 -4.12 -14.12 -24.31
CA SER A 172 -3.82 -15.56 -24.21
C SER A 172 -2.88 -15.87 -23.04
N LEU A 173 -1.90 -15.02 -22.79
CA LEU A 173 -0.94 -15.21 -21.71
C LEU A 173 -1.58 -15.03 -20.33
N ILE A 174 -2.44 -14.03 -20.17
CA ILE A 174 -3.23 -13.82 -18.95
C ILE A 174 -4.24 -14.96 -18.77
N GLY A 175 -4.94 -15.36 -19.82
CA GLY A 175 -5.89 -16.48 -19.78
C GLY A 175 -5.22 -17.80 -19.37
N ALA A 176 -4.04 -18.09 -19.92
CA ALA A 176 -3.26 -19.26 -19.52
C ALA A 176 -2.79 -19.19 -18.06
N LEU A 177 -2.41 -18.00 -17.57
CA LEU A 177 -2.05 -17.80 -16.17
C LEU A 177 -3.25 -18.02 -15.24
N LEU A 178 -4.43 -17.50 -15.63
CA LEU A 178 -5.67 -17.67 -14.87
C LEU A 178 -6.06 -19.15 -14.78
N GLY A 179 -6.05 -19.88 -15.89
CA GLY A 179 -6.33 -21.33 -15.88
C GLY A 179 -5.40 -22.09 -14.93
N ARG A 180 -4.09 -21.82 -14.98
CA ARG A 180 -3.12 -22.44 -14.05
C ARG A 180 -3.35 -22.03 -12.59
N ALA A 181 -3.81 -20.80 -12.34
CA ALA A 181 -4.12 -20.32 -11.00
C ALA A 181 -5.34 -21.05 -10.42
N LEU A 182 -6.39 -21.25 -11.23
CA LEU A 182 -7.61 -21.99 -10.84
C LEU A 182 -7.29 -23.47 -10.58
N ASP A 183 -6.58 -24.15 -11.48
CA ASP A 183 -6.14 -25.54 -11.25
C ASP A 183 -5.31 -25.69 -9.97
N ARG A 184 -4.52 -24.66 -9.65
CA ARG A 184 -3.70 -24.63 -8.43
C ARG A 184 -4.54 -24.39 -7.19
N GLU A 185 -5.56 -23.54 -7.26
CA GLU A 185 -6.51 -23.31 -6.17
C GLU A 185 -7.16 -24.63 -5.77
N GLU A 186 -7.71 -25.39 -6.71
CA GLU A 186 -8.37 -26.68 -6.44
C GLU A 186 -7.42 -27.65 -5.74
N ARG A 187 -6.19 -27.79 -6.24
CA ARG A 187 -5.17 -28.66 -5.62
C ARG A 187 -4.80 -28.22 -4.21
N VAL A 188 -4.66 -26.91 -3.98
CA VAL A 188 -4.29 -26.40 -2.66
C VAL A 188 -5.46 -26.51 -1.69
N PHE A 189 -6.68 -26.22 -2.13
CA PHE A 189 -7.89 -26.38 -1.33
C PHE A 189 -8.08 -27.84 -0.92
N ALA A 190 -7.96 -28.79 -1.85
CA ALA A 190 -8.03 -30.22 -1.54
C ALA A 190 -6.98 -30.63 -0.50
N ALA A 191 -5.74 -30.14 -0.61
CA ALA A 191 -4.68 -30.41 0.36
C ALA A 191 -4.94 -29.76 1.73
N MET A 192 -5.59 -28.59 1.76
CA MET A 192 -5.98 -27.92 3.01
C MET A 192 -7.08 -28.69 3.72
N THR A 193 -8.12 -29.11 3.00
CA THR A 193 -9.21 -29.92 3.55
C THR A 193 -8.71 -31.26 4.08
N ALA A 194 -7.79 -31.92 3.37
CA ALA A 194 -7.15 -33.16 3.84
C ALA A 194 -6.34 -32.98 5.14
N ARG A 195 -5.91 -31.76 5.46
CA ARG A 195 -5.20 -31.42 6.70
C ARG A 195 -6.11 -30.88 7.81
N GLY A 196 -7.43 -30.94 7.64
CA GLY A 196 -8.40 -30.48 8.64
C GLY A 196 -8.59 -28.96 8.67
N TRP A 197 -8.60 -28.31 7.49
CA TRP A 197 -8.86 -26.87 7.40
C TRP A 197 -10.21 -26.47 7.99
N ASP A 198 -10.19 -25.58 8.98
CA ASP A 198 -11.38 -25.07 9.70
C ASP A 198 -11.73 -23.62 9.33
N GLY A 199 -11.17 -23.10 8.24
CA GLY A 199 -11.35 -21.70 7.84
C GLY A 199 -10.34 -20.73 8.44
N THR A 200 -9.43 -21.19 9.31
CA THR A 200 -8.44 -20.32 9.95
C THR A 200 -6.99 -20.69 9.61
N LEU A 201 -6.24 -19.69 9.14
CA LEU A 201 -4.80 -19.81 8.89
C LEU A 201 -4.08 -19.61 10.23
N ARG A 202 -3.62 -20.70 10.84
CA ARG A 202 -2.82 -20.68 12.07
C ARG A 202 -1.34 -20.46 11.72
N THR A 203 -0.73 -19.44 12.30
CA THR A 203 0.71 -19.19 12.23
C THR A 203 1.36 -19.42 13.59
N LEU A 204 2.66 -19.75 13.63
CA LEU A 204 3.37 -20.09 14.87
C LEU A 204 3.48 -18.91 15.86
N ASP A 205 3.30 -17.68 15.39
CA ASP A 205 3.39 -16.43 16.18
C ASP A 205 2.02 -15.95 16.73
N ASP A 206 1.01 -16.82 16.72
CA ASP A 206 -0.36 -16.53 17.17
C ASP A 206 -0.53 -16.63 18.68
#